data_AF-A0A352ANZ6-F1
#
_entry.id   AF-A0A352ANZ6-F1
#
_cell.length_a   1.000
_cell.length_b   1.000
_cell.length_c   1.000
_cell.angle_alpha   90.00
_cell.angle_beta   90.00
_cell.angle_gamma   90.00
#
_symmetry.space_group_name_H-M   'P 1'
#
loop_
_entity.id
_entity.type
_entity.pdbx_description
1 polymer ?
#
loop_
_entity_poly.entity_id
_entity_poly.type
_entity_poly.pdbx_seq_one_letter_code
_entity_poly.pdbx_strand_id
1 'polypeptide(L)'
;MAEVPHKLGTRGVLTRVNKQYKRVVNTVVWGGQLAVGTLLLAIAIEVVAVVKKPPRDLRFALQRTGEIPLSIRYLFGSKKAPGAIAVGVAEGNLTPSGKPTSIYSGHTDPGNFATNRGFCSWNKARNLSVAEADQRCLEALQWQSVATENQLLALGLNPETHKVAIAIGTDLWNQSNSAGPQFPFKYKAALDRGFEGRQAYIWARVEAFRNKQQELDASGLFGICRREPYYRGELKGLQVDSEQWRWNCIKLDQRRRLLEIEKVFRSVK
;
A
#
# COMPACT_ATOMS: atom_id res chain seq x y z
N MET A 1 -60.76 88.81 4.41
CA MET A 1 -60.10 88.35 3.18
C MET A 1 -59.16 87.22 3.54
N ALA A 2 -59.48 86.03 3.00
CA ALA A 2 -58.80 84.73 2.91
C ALA A 2 -57.58 84.38 3.81
N GLU A 3 -57.75 83.28 4.56
CA GLU A 3 -56.71 82.30 4.92
C GLU A 3 -56.17 81.56 3.67
N VAL A 4 -54.93 81.05 3.75
CA VAL A 4 -54.46 79.72 3.23
C VAL A 4 -53.03 79.43 3.78
N PRO A 5 -52.63 78.15 3.98
CA PRO A 5 -51.63 77.72 4.96
C PRO A 5 -50.35 77.03 4.41
N HIS A 6 -49.42 76.75 5.34
CA HIS A 6 -48.37 75.71 5.44
C HIS A 6 -47.58 75.19 4.21
N LYS A 7 -46.25 75.03 4.39
CA LYS A 7 -45.56 73.73 4.15
C LYS A 7 -44.28 73.54 4.97
N LEU A 8 -44.21 72.39 5.65
CA LEU A 8 -43.10 71.88 6.47
C LEU A 8 -41.98 71.24 5.64
N GLY A 9 -40.73 71.41 6.11
CA GLY A 9 -39.87 70.30 6.55
C GLY A 9 -39.19 69.38 5.51
N THR A 10 -38.13 69.84 4.86
CA THR A 10 -37.24 69.02 4.00
C THR A 10 -35.91 68.60 4.65
N ARG A 11 -35.59 69.03 5.88
CA ARG A 11 -34.28 68.75 6.53
C ARG A 11 -34.13 67.34 7.14
N GLY A 12 -35.20 66.54 7.25
CA GLY A 12 -35.17 65.23 7.92
C GLY A 12 -34.84 64.02 7.03
N VAL A 13 -34.91 64.14 5.70
CA VAL A 13 -34.83 62.99 4.78
C VAL A 13 -33.40 62.68 4.35
N LEU A 14 -32.58 63.70 4.09
CA LEU A 14 -31.18 63.54 3.63
C LEU A 14 -30.25 62.94 4.69
N THR A 15 -30.50 63.21 5.98
CA THR A 15 -29.69 62.67 7.08
C THR A 15 -30.00 61.20 7.40
N ARG A 16 -31.20 60.70 7.06
CA ARG A 16 -31.57 59.27 7.25
C ARG A 16 -30.91 58.36 6.20
N VAL A 17 -30.89 58.78 4.94
CA VAL A 17 -30.33 57.96 3.84
C VAL A 17 -28.82 57.73 4.00
N ASN A 18 -28.08 58.77 4.43
CA ASN A 18 -26.63 58.67 4.65
C ASN A 18 -26.26 57.75 5.83
N LYS A 19 -27.10 57.68 6.87
CA LYS A 19 -26.87 56.81 8.04
C LYS A 19 -27.19 55.34 7.74
N GLN A 20 -28.16 55.08 6.87
CA GLN A 20 -28.51 53.73 6.41
C GLN A 20 -27.45 53.16 5.46
N TYR A 21 -26.91 53.98 4.54
CA TYR A 21 -25.85 53.57 3.62
C TYR A 21 -24.54 53.21 4.34
N LYS A 22 -24.10 54.03 5.31
CA LYS A 22 -22.92 53.72 6.14
C LYS A 22 -23.08 52.45 6.98
N ARG A 23 -24.29 52.12 7.44
CA ARG A 23 -24.55 50.86 8.16
C ARG A 23 -24.44 49.64 7.24
N VAL A 24 -25.02 49.70 6.04
CA VAL A 24 -24.96 48.57 5.09
C VAL A 24 -23.52 48.33 4.62
N VAL A 25 -22.77 49.37 4.31
CA VAL A 25 -21.37 49.25 3.91
C VAL A 25 -20.50 48.70 5.05
N ASN A 26 -20.68 49.16 6.29
CA ASN A 26 -19.92 48.62 7.42
C ASN A 26 -20.28 47.17 7.74
N THR A 27 -21.54 46.76 7.60
CA THR A 27 -21.95 45.35 7.83
C THR A 27 -21.42 44.41 6.74
N VAL A 28 -21.37 44.86 5.47
CA VAL A 28 -20.81 44.07 4.36
C VAL A 28 -19.28 43.97 4.47
N VAL A 29 -18.60 45.04 4.88
CA VAL A 29 -17.14 45.03 5.10
C VAL A 29 -16.76 44.18 6.31
N TRP A 30 -17.50 44.25 7.42
CA TRP A 30 -17.25 43.40 8.60
C TRP A 30 -17.60 41.92 8.34
N GLY A 31 -18.70 41.64 7.65
CA GLY A 31 -19.08 40.28 7.25
C GLY A 31 -18.09 39.64 6.27
N GLY A 32 -17.57 40.44 5.33
CA GLY A 32 -16.55 40.01 4.37
C GLY A 32 -15.18 39.77 5.03
N GLN A 33 -14.77 40.60 5.99
CA GLN A 33 -13.50 40.41 6.72
C GLN A 33 -13.54 39.19 7.65
N LEU A 34 -14.68 38.91 8.29
CA LEU A 34 -14.83 37.70 9.10
C LEU A 34 -14.85 36.44 8.22
N ALA A 35 -15.63 36.41 7.13
CA ALA A 35 -15.72 35.23 6.27
C ALA A 35 -14.41 34.91 5.53
N VAL A 36 -13.67 35.93 5.07
CA VAL A 36 -12.35 35.72 4.44
C VAL A 36 -11.29 35.36 5.48
N GLY A 37 -11.38 35.91 6.70
CA GLY A 37 -10.48 35.58 7.81
C GLY A 37 -10.60 34.12 8.28
N THR A 38 -11.81 33.59 8.48
CA THR A 38 -12.01 32.18 8.87
C THR A 38 -11.69 31.21 7.73
N LEU A 39 -11.95 31.59 6.47
CA LEU A 39 -11.60 30.74 5.32
C LEU A 39 -10.07 30.67 5.13
N LEU A 40 -9.35 31.78 5.34
CA LEU A 40 -7.88 31.79 5.30
C LEU A 40 -7.24 31.03 6.47
N LEU A 41 -7.83 31.04 7.67
CA LEU A 41 -7.35 30.26 8.81
C LEU A 41 -7.67 28.76 8.69
N ALA A 42 -8.83 28.39 8.13
CA ALA A 42 -9.17 26.98 7.86
C ALA A 42 -8.30 26.39 6.75
N ILE A 43 -7.99 27.15 5.70
CA ILE A 43 -7.06 26.73 4.65
C ILE A 43 -5.61 26.72 5.17
N ALA A 44 -5.22 27.65 6.04
CA ALA A 44 -3.86 27.66 6.60
C ALA A 44 -3.58 26.44 7.50
N ILE A 45 -4.56 25.94 8.25
CA ILE A 45 -4.37 24.75 9.11
C ILE A 45 -4.30 23.46 8.28
N GLU A 46 -5.08 23.33 7.20
CA GLU A 46 -4.95 22.16 6.30
C GLU A 46 -3.71 22.23 5.40
N VAL A 47 -3.27 23.42 4.97
CA VAL A 47 -2.06 23.56 4.13
C VAL A 47 -0.78 23.35 4.95
N VAL A 48 -0.77 23.67 6.25
CA VAL A 48 0.39 23.37 7.13
C VAL A 48 0.53 21.88 7.43
N ALA A 49 -0.55 21.10 7.34
CA ALA A 49 -0.49 19.64 7.43
C ALA A 49 0.03 18.96 6.13
N VAL A 50 0.02 19.67 4.99
CA VAL A 50 0.35 19.12 3.66
C VAL A 50 1.84 19.28 3.25
N VAL A 51 2.67 19.99 4.02
CA VAL A 51 4.09 20.20 3.64
C VAL A 51 5.10 19.86 4.74
N LYS A 52 4.85 18.82 5.54
CA LYS A 52 5.99 18.02 6.02
C LYS A 52 6.32 17.00 4.96
N LYS A 53 7.06 17.43 3.93
CA LYS A 53 7.78 16.50 3.06
C LYS A 53 8.54 15.56 4.00
N PRO A 54 8.42 14.22 3.85
CA PRO A 54 9.20 13.31 4.69
C PRO A 54 10.67 13.74 4.60
N PRO A 55 11.43 13.69 5.70
CA PRO A 55 12.82 14.10 5.67
C PRO A 55 13.50 13.37 4.52
N ARG A 56 13.93 14.14 3.50
CA ARG A 56 14.81 13.63 2.46
C ARG A 56 16.10 13.31 3.18
N ASP A 57 16.27 12.06 3.62
CA ASP A 57 17.60 11.57 3.95
C ASP A 57 18.45 11.84 2.70
N LEU A 58 19.52 12.62 2.86
CA LEU A 58 20.42 13.00 1.78
C LEU A 58 20.93 11.78 1.00
N ARG A 59 20.94 10.60 1.64
CA ARG A 59 21.25 9.32 0.99
C ARG A 59 20.30 8.96 -0.16
N PHE A 60 19.01 9.28 -0.06
CA PHE A 60 18.04 9.04 -1.14
C PHE A 60 18.10 10.10 -2.25
N ALA A 61 18.49 11.34 -1.92
CA ALA A 61 18.68 12.39 -2.91
C ALA A 61 19.95 12.20 -3.77
N LEU A 62 20.93 11.45 -3.25
CA LEU A 62 22.21 11.15 -3.90
C LEU A 62 22.20 9.84 -4.69
N GLN A 63 21.14 9.04 -4.61
CA GLN A 63 21.07 7.78 -5.33
C GLN A 63 20.85 8.04 -6.82
N ARG A 64 21.87 7.81 -7.64
CA ARG A 64 21.73 7.89 -9.11
C ARG A 64 20.70 6.88 -9.56
N THR A 65 19.86 7.27 -10.51
CA THR A 65 18.79 6.47 -11.11
C THR A 65 19.23 5.16 -11.79
N GLY A 66 20.54 4.86 -11.79
CA GLY A 66 21.13 3.60 -12.27
C GLY A 66 21.74 2.69 -11.18
N GLU A 67 21.72 3.08 -9.90
CA GLU A 67 22.26 2.26 -8.81
C GLU A 67 21.15 1.60 -7.99
N ILE A 68 21.27 0.27 -7.78
CA ILE A 68 20.41 -0.51 -6.89
C ILE A 68 20.43 0.14 -5.48
N PRO A 69 19.26 0.47 -4.89
CA PRO A 69 19.19 1.07 -3.55
C PRO A 69 19.88 0.23 -2.48
N LEU A 70 20.43 0.86 -1.43
CA LEU A 70 21.16 0.17 -0.37
C LEU A 70 20.30 -0.87 0.35
N SER A 71 19.03 -0.54 0.60
CA SER A 71 17.97 -1.45 1.06
C SER A 71 17.83 -2.67 0.16
N ILE A 72 17.87 -2.50 -1.17
CA ILE A 72 17.77 -3.61 -2.11
C ILE A 72 19.06 -4.43 -2.15
N ARG A 73 20.24 -3.81 -2.09
CA ARG A 73 21.52 -4.56 -1.95
C ARG A 73 21.51 -5.41 -0.69
N TYR A 74 20.99 -4.87 0.41
CA TYR A 74 20.83 -5.59 1.67
C TYR A 74 19.80 -6.72 1.58
N LEU A 75 18.61 -6.47 1.03
CA LEU A 75 17.51 -7.44 1.02
C LEU A 75 17.64 -8.51 -0.08
N PHE A 76 18.11 -8.13 -1.26
CA PHE A 76 18.07 -8.95 -2.48
C PHE A 76 19.38 -8.90 -3.28
N GLY A 77 20.49 -8.46 -2.68
CA GLY A 77 21.80 -8.42 -3.37
C GLY A 77 22.36 -9.80 -3.72
N SER A 78 21.91 -10.87 -3.04
CA SER A 78 22.24 -12.26 -3.37
C SER A 78 21.14 -13.20 -2.89
N LYS A 79 21.18 -14.48 -3.31
CA LYS A 79 20.26 -15.50 -2.77
C LYS A 79 20.41 -15.78 -1.27
N LYS A 80 21.52 -15.35 -0.66
CA LYS A 80 21.78 -15.46 0.78
C LYS A 80 21.32 -14.21 1.54
N ALA A 81 20.83 -13.18 0.85
CA ALA A 81 20.33 -11.97 1.47
C ALA A 81 18.99 -12.24 2.19
N PRO A 82 18.69 -11.52 3.29
CA PRO A 82 17.51 -11.78 4.12
C PRO A 82 16.18 -11.70 3.36
N GLY A 83 16.03 -10.79 2.41
CA GLY A 83 14.83 -10.70 1.58
C GLY A 83 14.68 -11.90 0.63
N ALA A 84 15.77 -12.34 -0.01
CA ALA A 84 15.76 -13.54 -0.86
C ALA A 84 15.46 -14.81 -0.06
N ILE A 85 16.05 -14.95 1.14
CA ILE A 85 15.75 -16.04 2.06
C ILE A 85 14.26 -15.97 2.46
N ALA A 86 13.74 -14.79 2.83
CA ALA A 86 12.34 -14.62 3.21
C ALA A 86 11.36 -15.10 2.13
N VAL A 87 11.60 -14.76 0.86
CA VAL A 87 10.81 -15.29 -0.27
C VAL A 87 10.92 -16.82 -0.34
N GLY A 88 12.14 -17.37 -0.23
CA GLY A 88 12.33 -18.81 -0.32
C GLY A 88 11.72 -19.61 0.83
N VAL A 89 11.67 -19.05 2.05
CA VAL A 89 10.96 -19.67 3.18
C VAL A 89 9.45 -19.57 2.98
N ALA A 90 8.94 -18.46 2.45
CA ALA A 90 7.52 -18.30 2.14
C ALA A 90 7.03 -19.27 1.05
N GLU A 91 7.89 -19.63 0.09
CA GLU A 91 7.64 -20.71 -0.86
C GLU A 91 7.83 -22.12 -0.27
N GLY A 92 8.52 -22.23 0.87
CA GLY A 92 8.85 -23.51 1.51
C GLY A 92 10.10 -24.21 0.96
N ASN A 93 10.83 -23.57 0.05
CA ASN A 93 12.06 -24.14 -0.53
C ASN A 93 13.31 -23.89 0.32
N LEU A 94 13.26 -22.94 1.26
CA LEU A 94 14.36 -22.65 2.18
C LEU A 94 13.88 -22.74 3.64
N THR A 95 14.81 -23.05 4.54
CA THR A 95 14.67 -22.84 5.99
C THR A 95 14.96 -21.38 6.36
N PRO A 96 14.55 -20.89 7.54
CA PRO A 96 14.88 -19.53 7.99
C PRO A 96 16.38 -19.20 8.01
N SER A 97 17.24 -20.21 8.09
CA SER A 97 18.70 -20.07 8.01
C SER A 97 19.25 -20.02 6.57
N GLY A 98 18.39 -20.08 5.56
CA GLY A 98 18.77 -20.09 4.14
C GLY A 98 19.21 -21.45 3.59
N LYS A 99 19.07 -22.54 4.36
CA LYS A 99 19.34 -23.91 3.87
C LYS A 99 18.19 -24.42 2.99
N PRO A 100 18.46 -25.10 1.86
CA PRO A 100 17.43 -25.75 1.04
C PRO A 100 16.61 -26.79 1.80
N THR A 101 15.32 -26.92 1.46
CA THR A 101 14.45 -28.02 1.88
C THR A 101 14.41 -29.12 0.80
N SER A 102 13.65 -30.19 1.04
CA SER A 102 13.52 -31.31 0.09
C SER A 102 12.85 -30.93 -1.24
N ILE A 103 12.06 -29.85 -1.28
CA ILE A 103 11.32 -29.42 -2.49
C ILE A 103 12.08 -28.43 -3.37
N TYR A 104 13.25 -27.96 -2.91
CA TYR A 104 14.08 -26.96 -3.59
C TYR A 104 14.57 -27.43 -4.98
N SER A 105 14.92 -28.70 -5.12
CA SER A 105 15.42 -29.25 -6.38
C SER A 105 14.34 -29.41 -7.46
N GLY A 106 13.07 -29.38 -7.08
CA GLY A 106 11.97 -29.67 -7.97
C GLY A 106 10.73 -30.14 -7.23
N HIS A 107 9.58 -29.52 -7.50
CA HIS A 107 8.27 -30.08 -7.17
C HIS A 107 7.24 -29.68 -8.22
N THR A 108 6.16 -30.46 -8.34
CA THR A 108 5.06 -30.13 -9.24
C THR A 108 4.09 -29.20 -8.53
N ASP A 109 3.77 -28.08 -9.16
CA ASP A 109 2.77 -27.14 -8.68
C ASP A 109 1.36 -27.75 -8.79
N PRO A 110 0.58 -27.84 -7.69
CA PRO A 110 -0.75 -28.44 -7.73
C PRO A 110 -1.81 -27.55 -8.40
N GLY A 111 -1.51 -26.28 -8.65
CA GLY A 111 -2.40 -25.32 -9.31
C GLY A 111 -2.27 -25.33 -10.83
N ASN A 112 -1.07 -25.53 -11.38
CA ASN A 112 -0.83 -25.48 -12.83
C ASN A 112 0.00 -26.65 -13.41
N PHE A 113 0.40 -27.62 -12.58
CA PHE A 113 1.22 -28.79 -12.95
C PHE A 113 2.62 -28.49 -13.50
N ALA A 114 3.11 -27.25 -13.36
CA ALA A 114 4.46 -26.90 -13.76
C ALA A 114 5.50 -27.43 -12.75
N THR A 115 6.72 -27.69 -13.22
CA THR A 115 7.84 -28.02 -12.33
C THR A 115 8.46 -26.74 -11.79
N ASN A 116 8.30 -26.52 -10.49
CA ASN A 116 8.90 -25.43 -9.74
C ASN A 116 10.33 -25.82 -9.32
N ARG A 117 11.31 -24.94 -9.52
CA ARG A 117 12.73 -25.18 -9.14
C ARG A 117 13.35 -23.97 -8.45
N GLY A 118 14.37 -24.21 -7.63
CA GLY A 118 15.15 -23.16 -6.97
C GLY A 118 14.41 -22.49 -5.82
N PHE A 119 15.03 -21.47 -5.22
CA PHE A 119 14.54 -20.95 -3.94
C PHE A 119 13.15 -20.31 -4.02
N CYS A 120 12.75 -19.73 -5.16
CA CYS A 120 11.44 -19.08 -5.29
C CYS A 120 10.42 -19.86 -6.14
N SER A 121 10.62 -21.17 -6.33
CA SER A 121 9.70 -22.00 -7.13
C SER A 121 9.57 -21.55 -8.58
N TRP A 122 10.68 -21.19 -9.25
CA TRP A 122 10.64 -20.68 -10.61
C TRP A 122 10.16 -21.74 -11.60
N ASN A 123 9.14 -21.40 -12.40
CA ASN A 123 8.51 -22.29 -13.37
C ASN A 123 8.22 -21.64 -14.74
N LYS A 124 8.72 -20.42 -14.97
CA LYS A 124 8.43 -19.62 -16.18
C LYS A 124 9.19 -20.06 -17.44
N ALA A 125 9.96 -21.15 -17.37
CA ALA A 125 10.63 -21.76 -18.51
C ALA A 125 10.80 -23.27 -18.32
N ARG A 126 10.78 -24.02 -19.43
CA ARG A 126 10.95 -25.48 -19.45
C ARG A 126 12.43 -25.85 -19.31
N ASN A 127 12.70 -27.01 -18.70
CA ASN A 127 14.03 -27.65 -18.65
C ASN A 127 15.17 -26.84 -18.00
N LEU A 128 14.88 -25.88 -17.12
CA LEU A 128 15.91 -25.11 -16.42
C LEU A 128 16.63 -25.90 -15.32
N SER A 129 17.94 -25.80 -15.22
CA SER A 129 18.66 -26.24 -14.02
C SER A 129 18.23 -25.44 -12.77
N VAL A 130 18.46 -25.99 -11.58
CA VAL A 130 18.19 -25.29 -10.31
C VAL A 130 19.01 -23.99 -10.22
N ALA A 131 20.24 -23.98 -10.73
CA ALA A 131 21.11 -22.81 -10.73
C ALA A 131 20.57 -21.69 -11.63
N GLU A 132 20.07 -22.03 -12.83
CA GLU A 132 19.43 -21.06 -13.72
C GLU A 132 18.11 -20.53 -13.15
N ALA A 133 17.32 -21.39 -12.49
CA ALA A 133 16.11 -21.00 -11.79
C ALA A 133 16.41 -20.00 -10.66
N ASP A 134 17.42 -20.28 -9.83
CA ASP A 134 17.90 -19.37 -8.78
C ASP A 134 18.34 -18.01 -9.34
N GLN A 135 19.11 -18.01 -10.44
CA GLN A 135 19.63 -16.78 -11.04
C GLN A 135 18.50 -15.89 -11.58
N ARG A 136 17.62 -16.47 -12.40
CA ARG A 136 16.47 -15.74 -12.97
C ARG A 136 15.52 -15.24 -11.89
N CYS A 137 15.36 -16.03 -10.84
CA CYS A 137 14.59 -15.62 -9.69
C CYS A 137 15.20 -14.39 -9.02
N LEU A 138 16.49 -14.44 -8.70
CA LEU A 138 17.17 -13.33 -8.03
C LEU A 138 17.07 -12.03 -8.85
N GLU A 139 17.28 -12.11 -10.16
CA GLU A 139 17.12 -10.97 -11.09
C GLU A 139 15.69 -10.39 -11.03
N ALA A 140 14.68 -11.26 -11.02
CA ALA A 140 13.29 -10.83 -10.90
C ALA A 140 13.01 -10.16 -9.54
N LEU A 141 13.45 -10.75 -8.42
CA LEU A 141 13.26 -10.18 -7.08
C LEU A 141 13.98 -8.83 -6.95
N GLN A 142 15.17 -8.68 -7.54
CA GLN A 142 15.89 -7.39 -7.55
C GLN A 142 15.09 -6.31 -8.27
N TRP A 143 14.56 -6.60 -9.47
CA TRP A 143 13.73 -5.64 -10.19
C TRP A 143 12.42 -5.33 -9.44
N GLN A 144 11.72 -6.35 -8.95
CA GLN A 144 10.46 -6.22 -8.21
C GLN A 144 10.62 -5.41 -6.94
N SER A 145 11.71 -5.64 -6.20
CA SER A 145 11.99 -4.93 -4.95
C SER A 145 12.32 -3.46 -5.18
N VAL A 146 13.07 -3.12 -6.24
CA VAL A 146 13.26 -1.72 -6.67
C VAL A 146 11.92 -1.05 -6.98
N ALA A 147 11.04 -1.73 -7.73
CA ALA A 147 9.72 -1.20 -8.06
C ALA A 147 8.86 -0.96 -6.81
N THR A 148 8.81 -1.95 -5.90
CA THR A 148 8.09 -1.86 -4.63
C THR A 148 8.63 -0.73 -3.76
N GLU A 149 9.95 -0.60 -3.63
CA GLU A 149 10.58 0.46 -2.84
C GLU A 149 10.24 1.85 -3.38
N ASN A 150 10.40 2.05 -4.69
CA ASN A 150 10.10 3.34 -5.33
C ASN A 150 8.64 3.74 -5.13
N GLN A 151 7.71 2.78 -5.19
CA GLN A 151 6.29 3.04 -4.93
C GLN A 151 6.01 3.37 -3.47
N LEU A 152 6.62 2.66 -2.51
CA LEU A 152 6.50 2.99 -1.09
C LEU A 152 7.02 4.41 -0.81
N LEU A 153 8.19 4.76 -1.37
CA LEU A 153 8.78 6.08 -1.25
C LEU A 153 7.87 7.16 -1.84
N ALA A 154 7.31 6.94 -3.03
CA ALA A 154 6.36 7.86 -3.67
C ALA A 154 5.08 8.07 -2.84
N LEU A 155 4.68 7.07 -2.05
CA LEU A 155 3.55 7.12 -1.12
C LEU A 155 3.91 7.73 0.25
N GLY A 156 5.14 8.26 0.41
CA GLY A 156 5.62 8.88 1.64
C GLY A 156 6.10 7.89 2.70
N LEU A 157 6.26 6.61 2.37
CA LEU A 157 6.74 5.58 3.28
C LEU A 157 8.26 5.42 3.11
N ASN A 158 9.02 5.75 4.15
CA ASN A 158 10.48 5.66 4.12
C ASN A 158 10.96 4.19 4.00
N PRO A 159 11.69 3.82 2.93
CA PRO A 159 12.22 2.47 2.74
C PRO A 159 13.04 1.93 3.91
N GLU A 160 13.82 2.79 4.60
CA GLU A 160 14.68 2.35 5.71
C GLU A 160 13.87 1.78 6.88
N THR A 161 12.73 2.39 7.19
CA THR A 161 11.82 1.93 8.26
C THR A 161 10.80 0.89 7.78
N HIS A 162 10.76 0.60 6.48
CA HIS A 162 9.79 -0.30 5.85
C HIS A 162 10.44 -1.46 5.07
N LYS A 163 11.68 -1.86 5.41
CA LYS A 163 12.39 -3.00 4.78
C LYS A 163 11.58 -4.30 4.75
N VAL A 164 10.85 -4.58 5.83
CA VAL A 164 9.95 -5.75 5.89
C VAL A 164 8.80 -5.62 4.90
N ALA A 165 8.23 -4.42 4.72
CA ALA A 165 7.20 -4.17 3.72
C ALA A 165 7.75 -4.36 2.29
N ILE A 166 8.99 -3.94 2.02
CA ILE A 166 9.65 -4.18 0.73
C ILE A 166 9.76 -5.70 0.47
N ALA A 167 10.24 -6.47 1.44
CA ALA A 167 10.36 -7.92 1.29
C ALA A 167 8.99 -8.60 1.09
N ILE A 168 7.97 -8.18 1.85
CA ILE A 168 6.60 -8.69 1.73
C ILE A 168 5.98 -8.35 0.37
N GLY A 169 6.17 -7.12 -0.12
CA GLY A 169 5.67 -6.73 -1.43
C GLY A 169 6.36 -7.51 -2.56
N THR A 170 7.68 -7.67 -2.45
CA THR A 170 8.48 -8.46 -3.41
C THR A 170 8.06 -9.93 -3.43
N ASP A 171 7.80 -10.53 -2.27
CA ASP A 171 7.22 -11.88 -2.19
C ASP A 171 5.86 -11.97 -2.90
N LEU A 172 5.00 -10.95 -2.75
CA LEU A 172 3.71 -10.94 -3.43
C LEU A 172 3.86 -10.85 -4.95
N TRP A 173 4.88 -10.16 -5.47
CA TRP A 173 5.21 -10.20 -6.90
C TRP A 173 5.61 -11.60 -7.35
N ASN A 174 6.38 -12.35 -6.55
CA ASN A 174 6.73 -13.73 -6.87
C ASN A 174 5.49 -14.61 -6.95
N GLN A 175 4.55 -14.41 -6.02
CA GLN A 175 3.29 -15.16 -5.97
C GLN A 175 2.31 -14.78 -7.09
N SER A 176 2.18 -13.48 -7.39
CA SER A 176 1.22 -12.97 -8.38
C SER A 176 1.73 -11.66 -9.00
N ASN A 177 1.97 -11.71 -10.32
CA ASN A 177 2.36 -10.52 -11.08
C ASN A 177 1.26 -9.44 -11.13
N SER A 178 -0.01 -9.78 -10.89
CA SER A 178 -1.10 -8.81 -10.85
C SER A 178 -1.25 -8.16 -9.46
N ALA A 179 -1.05 -8.93 -8.39
CA ALA A 179 -1.20 -8.44 -7.02
C ALA A 179 0.05 -7.73 -6.49
N GLY A 180 1.26 -8.24 -6.78
CA GLY A 180 2.53 -7.63 -6.36
C GLY A 180 2.62 -6.11 -6.57
N PRO A 181 2.36 -5.58 -7.78
CA PRO A 181 2.40 -4.13 -8.03
C PRO A 181 1.37 -3.32 -7.25
N GLN A 182 0.30 -3.94 -6.75
CA GLN A 182 -0.73 -3.26 -5.97
C GLN A 182 -0.37 -3.14 -4.49
N PHE A 183 0.57 -3.96 -4.00
CA PHE A 183 0.88 -4.03 -2.57
C PHE A 183 1.23 -2.67 -1.95
N PRO A 184 2.12 -1.82 -2.50
CA PRO A 184 2.47 -0.55 -1.86
C PRO A 184 1.25 0.36 -1.63
N PHE A 185 0.35 0.43 -2.60
CA PHE A 185 -0.88 1.23 -2.50
C PHE A 185 -1.82 0.67 -1.45
N LYS A 186 -2.02 -0.65 -1.44
CA LYS A 186 -2.88 -1.31 -0.44
C LYS A 186 -2.28 -1.23 0.96
N TYR A 187 -0.96 -1.29 1.07
CA TYR A 187 -0.26 -1.15 2.35
C TYR A 187 -0.39 0.26 2.89
N LYS A 188 -0.16 1.30 2.08
CA LYS A 188 -0.44 2.68 2.48
C LYS A 188 -1.90 2.86 2.91
N ALA A 189 -2.85 2.33 2.14
CA ALA A 189 -4.26 2.40 2.48
C ALA A 189 -4.63 1.60 3.75
N ALA A 190 -3.86 0.57 4.11
CA ALA A 190 -4.02 -0.15 5.37
C ALA A 190 -3.55 0.71 6.56
N LEU A 191 -2.38 1.34 6.42
CA LEU A 191 -1.84 2.25 7.43
C LEU A 191 -2.77 3.44 7.66
N ASP A 192 -3.34 4.00 6.59
CA ASP A 192 -4.29 5.12 6.67
C ASP A 192 -5.60 4.75 7.38
N ARG A 193 -5.92 3.45 7.44
CA ARG A 193 -7.04 2.91 8.24
C ARG A 193 -6.66 2.62 9.69
N GLY A 194 -5.43 2.93 10.10
CA GLY A 194 -4.91 2.64 11.43
C GLY A 194 -4.53 1.17 11.64
N PHE A 195 -4.42 0.37 10.59
CA PHE A 195 -3.87 -0.97 10.73
C PHE A 195 -2.36 -0.90 10.93
N GLU A 196 -1.85 -1.76 11.81
CA GLU A 196 -0.43 -1.82 12.14
C GLU A 196 0.13 -3.23 12.01
N GLY A 197 1.46 -3.32 11.89
CA GLY A 197 2.20 -4.58 11.87
C GLY A 197 1.58 -5.64 10.95
N ARG A 198 1.35 -6.83 11.53
CA ARG A 198 0.83 -7.98 10.79
C ARG A 198 -0.54 -7.73 10.15
N GLN A 199 -1.41 -6.97 10.81
CA GLN A 199 -2.74 -6.68 10.30
C GLN A 199 -2.66 -5.86 9.00
N ALA A 200 -1.82 -4.83 8.98
CA ALA A 200 -1.60 -4.02 7.78
C ALA A 200 -1.07 -4.85 6.61
N TYR A 201 -0.09 -5.74 6.87
CA TYR A 201 0.46 -6.61 5.82
C TYR A 201 -0.54 -7.60 5.27
N ILE A 202 -1.28 -8.32 6.12
CA ILE A 202 -2.28 -9.30 5.68
C ILE A 202 -3.37 -8.59 4.88
N TRP A 203 -3.90 -7.49 5.40
CA TRP A 203 -4.94 -6.73 4.70
C TRP A 203 -4.45 -6.26 3.33
N ALA A 204 -3.25 -5.66 3.27
CA ALA A 204 -2.68 -5.17 2.02
C ALA A 204 -2.48 -6.28 0.98
N ARG A 205 -1.97 -7.44 1.41
CA ARG A 205 -1.75 -8.59 0.51
C ARG A 205 -3.04 -9.20 0.01
N VAL A 206 -4.08 -9.28 0.84
CA VAL A 206 -5.40 -9.77 0.40
C VAL A 206 -6.02 -8.80 -0.61
N GLU A 207 -6.05 -7.52 -0.27
CA GLU A 207 -6.71 -6.49 -1.07
C GLU A 207 -5.97 -6.17 -2.37
N ALA A 208 -4.70 -6.56 -2.48
CA ALA A 208 -3.93 -6.48 -3.71
C ALA A 208 -4.46 -7.42 -4.81
N PHE A 209 -5.23 -8.45 -4.47
CA PHE A 209 -5.90 -9.33 -5.45
C PHE A 209 -7.20 -8.75 -6.01
N ARG A 210 -7.60 -7.53 -5.63
CA ARG A 210 -8.79 -6.91 -6.25
C ARG A 210 -8.52 -6.52 -7.70
N ASN A 211 -9.40 -6.96 -8.59
CA ASN A 211 -9.40 -6.58 -9.99
C ASN A 211 -10.03 -5.19 -10.21
N LYS A 212 -10.18 -4.76 -11.47
CA LYS A 212 -10.77 -3.46 -11.81
C LYS A 212 -12.24 -3.34 -11.37
N GLN A 213 -12.96 -4.44 -11.32
CA GLN A 213 -14.35 -4.56 -10.88
C GLN A 213 -14.48 -4.62 -9.35
N GLN A 214 -13.36 -4.46 -8.61
CA GLN A 214 -13.29 -4.57 -7.15
C GLN A 214 -13.58 -5.98 -6.60
N GLU A 215 -13.53 -7.01 -7.43
CA GLU A 215 -13.69 -8.39 -7.02
C GLU A 215 -12.32 -9.02 -6.71
N LEU A 216 -12.28 -9.94 -5.74
CA LEU A 216 -11.07 -10.70 -5.45
C LEU A 216 -10.81 -11.75 -6.55
N ASP A 217 -9.67 -11.63 -7.22
CA ASP A 217 -9.21 -12.54 -8.28
C ASP A 217 -7.94 -13.29 -7.85
N ALA A 218 -8.15 -14.47 -7.27
CA ALA A 218 -7.09 -15.42 -6.91
C ALA A 218 -7.50 -16.84 -7.32
N SER A 219 -7.97 -17.01 -8.56
CA SER A 219 -8.59 -18.24 -9.06
C SER A 219 -7.80 -19.54 -8.77
N GLY A 220 -6.48 -19.51 -8.94
CA GLY A 220 -5.60 -20.63 -8.60
C GLY A 220 -5.68 -21.03 -7.11
N LEU A 221 -5.60 -20.04 -6.21
CA LEU A 221 -5.72 -20.25 -4.78
C LEU A 221 -7.13 -20.67 -4.36
N PHE A 222 -8.18 -20.12 -5.00
CA PHE A 222 -9.56 -20.56 -4.75
C PHE A 222 -9.74 -22.05 -5.11
N GLY A 223 -9.09 -22.52 -6.17
CA GLY A 223 -9.02 -23.95 -6.50
C GLY A 223 -8.44 -24.79 -5.37
N ILE A 224 -7.32 -24.35 -4.79
CA ILE A 224 -6.67 -25.01 -3.64
C ILE A 224 -7.60 -25.01 -2.42
N CYS A 225 -8.19 -23.86 -2.08
CA CYS A 225 -9.09 -23.73 -0.93
C CYS A 225 -10.33 -24.64 -1.01
N ARG A 226 -10.82 -24.92 -2.22
CA ARG A 226 -11.95 -25.85 -2.44
C ARG A 226 -11.57 -27.32 -2.29
N ARG A 227 -10.32 -27.69 -2.58
CA ARG A 227 -9.88 -29.10 -2.61
C ARG A 227 -9.22 -29.53 -1.31
N GLU A 228 -8.33 -28.70 -0.78
CA GLU A 228 -7.44 -29.10 0.31
C GLU A 228 -8.17 -29.14 1.67
N PRO A 229 -8.07 -30.26 2.42
CA PRO A 229 -8.79 -30.45 3.69
C PRO A 229 -8.56 -29.34 4.71
N TYR A 230 -7.32 -28.83 4.81
CA TYR A 230 -6.96 -27.74 5.71
C TYR A 230 -7.83 -26.50 5.45
N TYR A 231 -7.84 -26.00 4.22
CA TYR A 231 -8.60 -24.79 3.87
C TYR A 231 -10.11 -25.00 3.97
N ARG A 232 -10.61 -26.18 3.59
CA ARG A 232 -12.04 -26.51 3.75
C ARG A 232 -12.47 -26.49 5.22
N GLY A 233 -11.61 -26.96 6.12
CA GLY A 233 -11.84 -26.91 7.57
C GLY A 233 -11.89 -25.47 8.09
N GLU A 234 -10.89 -24.66 7.72
CA GLU A 234 -10.78 -23.26 8.17
C GLU A 234 -11.89 -22.35 7.60
N LEU A 235 -12.44 -22.67 6.43
CA LEU A 235 -13.49 -21.90 5.76
C LEU A 235 -14.90 -22.47 6.01
N LYS A 236 -15.03 -23.45 6.91
CA LYS A 236 -16.31 -24.08 7.24
C LYS A 236 -17.31 -23.04 7.76
N GLY A 237 -18.54 -23.10 7.24
CA GLY A 237 -19.62 -22.18 7.62
C GLY A 237 -19.70 -20.91 6.79
N LEU A 238 -18.72 -20.64 5.91
CA LEU A 238 -18.82 -19.60 4.90
C LEU A 238 -19.40 -20.16 3.60
N GLN A 239 -20.26 -19.40 2.93
CA GLN A 239 -20.75 -19.76 1.61
C GLN A 239 -19.58 -19.76 0.61
N VAL A 240 -19.34 -20.90 -0.04
CA VAL A 240 -18.26 -21.06 -1.02
C VAL A 240 -18.36 -19.98 -2.11
N ASP A 241 -17.21 -19.42 -2.46
CA ASP A 241 -17.04 -18.35 -3.45
C ASP A 241 -17.73 -17.00 -3.14
N SER A 242 -18.36 -16.84 -1.98
CA SER A 242 -18.79 -15.53 -1.48
C SER A 242 -17.59 -14.60 -1.23
N GLU A 243 -17.80 -13.28 -1.19
CA GLU A 243 -16.74 -12.30 -0.89
C GLU A 243 -16.01 -12.65 0.41
N GLN A 244 -16.75 -12.99 1.47
CA GLN A 244 -16.17 -13.37 2.75
C GLN A 244 -15.35 -14.66 2.64
N TRP A 245 -15.81 -15.66 1.88
CA TRP A 245 -15.06 -16.88 1.66
C TRP A 245 -13.77 -16.63 0.87
N ARG A 246 -13.84 -15.85 -0.22
CA ARG A 246 -12.67 -15.49 -1.05
C ARG A 246 -11.63 -14.73 -0.25
N TRP A 247 -12.08 -13.73 0.52
CA TRP A 247 -11.21 -12.93 1.36
C TRP A 247 -10.50 -13.79 2.41
N ASN A 248 -11.23 -14.67 3.10
CA ASN A 248 -10.63 -15.55 4.11
C ASN A 248 -9.73 -16.63 3.48
N CYS A 249 -10.05 -17.15 2.30
CA CYS A 249 -9.19 -18.08 1.58
C CYS A 249 -7.83 -17.44 1.27
N ILE A 250 -7.82 -16.21 0.71
CA ILE A 250 -6.57 -15.48 0.45
C ILE A 250 -5.85 -15.20 1.78
N LYS A 251 -6.56 -14.69 2.78
CA LYS A 251 -6.01 -14.36 4.11
C LYS A 251 -5.26 -15.54 4.74
N LEU A 252 -5.77 -16.76 4.64
CA LEU A 252 -5.13 -17.96 5.20
C LEU A 252 -3.74 -18.18 4.60
N ASP A 253 -3.62 -18.16 3.28
CA ASP A 253 -2.32 -18.32 2.62
C ASP A 253 -1.40 -17.11 2.88
N GLN A 254 -1.91 -15.88 2.77
CA GLN A 254 -1.10 -14.68 3.01
C GLN A 254 -0.58 -14.63 4.45
N ARG A 255 -1.36 -15.10 5.43
CA ARG A 255 -0.94 -15.23 6.84
C ARG A 255 0.19 -16.25 6.97
N ARG A 256 0.07 -17.43 6.36
CA ARG A 256 1.12 -18.46 6.36
C ARG A 256 2.43 -17.87 5.83
N ARG A 257 2.42 -17.26 4.65
CA ARG A 257 3.62 -16.65 4.04
C ARG A 257 4.25 -15.59 4.93
N LEU A 258 3.42 -14.71 5.50
CA LEU A 258 3.90 -13.65 6.39
C LEU A 258 4.58 -14.20 7.65
N LEU A 259 4.04 -15.26 8.26
CA LEU A 259 4.66 -15.89 9.41
C LEU A 259 6.04 -16.47 9.08
N GLU A 260 6.21 -17.04 7.89
CA GLU A 260 7.50 -17.54 7.42
C GLU A 260 8.51 -16.41 7.17
N ILE A 261 8.09 -15.32 6.52
CA ILE A 261 8.91 -14.13 6.30
C ILE A 261 9.37 -13.54 7.65
N GLU A 262 8.46 -13.40 8.62
CA GLU A 262 8.80 -12.86 9.94
C GLU A 262 9.86 -13.69 10.68
N LYS A 263 9.92 -15.01 10.49
CA LYS A 263 10.96 -15.85 11.12
C LYS A 263 12.36 -15.41 10.70
N VAL A 264 12.55 -15.09 9.42
CA VAL A 264 13.84 -14.63 8.87
C VAL A 264 14.25 -13.29 9.47
N PHE A 265 13.33 -12.32 9.54
CA PHE A 265 13.65 -10.99 10.07
C PHE A 265 13.82 -10.97 11.60
N ARG A 266 13.33 -11.98 12.32
CA ARG A 266 13.61 -12.16 13.75
C ARG A 266 14.98 -12.77 14.01
N SER A 267 15.48 -13.65 13.13
CA SER A 267 16.77 -14.32 13.28
C SER A 267 17.98 -13.47 12.86
N VAL A 268 17.75 -12.31 12.26
CA VAL A 268 18.80 -11.37 11.80
C VAL A 268 19.02 -10.22 12.80
N LYS A 269 18.40 -10.30 13.99
CA LYS A 269 18.60 -9.35 15.09
C LYS A 269 19.84 -9.66 15.92
#